data_AF-A0A1V5TDX6-F1
#
_entry.id   AF-A0A1V5TDX6-F1
#
_cell.length_a   1.000
_cell.length_b   1.000
_cell.length_c   1.000
_cell.angle_alpha   90.00
_cell.angle_beta   90.00
_cell.angle_gamma   90.00
#
_symmetry.space_group_name_H-M   'P 1'
#
loop_
_entity.id
_entity.type
_entity.pdbx_description
1 polymer ?
#
loop_
_entity_poly.entity_id
_entity_poly.type
_entity_poly.pdbx_seq_one_letter_code
_entity_poly.pdbx_strand_id
1 'polypeptide(L)'
;MISVKDKLPDYHSKLFSEHFPERKYQSEKYLITANSNEVSLYNLYSNNLIGKYVASFSIPPKLVTRQNDYYEFSIRKDLFDEDLKNVKF
;
A
#
# COMPACT_ATOMS: atom_id res chain seq x y z
N MET A 1 -1.55 4.83 -6.40
CA MET A 1 -0.26 4.22 -6.79
C MET A 1 0.78 5.32 -6.72
N ILE A 2 1.79 5.20 -5.84
CA ILE A 2 2.84 6.21 -5.70
C ILE A 2 4.03 5.74 -6.55
N SER A 3 4.39 6.53 -7.56
CA SER A 3 5.53 6.27 -8.45
C SER A 3 6.70 7.13 -8.02
N VAL A 4 7.88 6.52 -7.86
CA VAL A 4 9.12 7.20 -7.48
C VAL A 4 10.03 7.26 -8.71
N LYS A 5 10.79 8.36 -8.84
CA LYS A 5 11.63 8.66 -10.00
C LYS A 5 12.75 7.65 -10.27
N ASP A 6 13.20 6.94 -9.23
CA ASP A 6 14.31 5.99 -9.34
C ASP A 6 13.78 4.61 -9.71
N LYS A 7 13.84 4.32 -11.01
CA LYS A 7 13.59 2.99 -11.55
C LYS A 7 14.78 2.11 -11.21
N LEU A 8 14.51 0.95 -10.61
CA LEU A 8 15.50 -0.12 -10.45
C LEU A 8 15.44 -1.00 -11.73
N PRO A 9 16.37 -0.83 -12.69
CA PRO A 9 16.39 -1.68 -13.87
C PRO A 9 16.53 -3.15 -13.45
N ASP A 10 15.80 -4.02 -14.14
CA ASP A 10 15.74 -5.47 -13.92
C ASP A 10 15.13 -5.96 -12.59
N TYR A 11 14.62 -5.05 -11.74
CA TYR A 11 13.87 -5.45 -10.56
C TYR A 11 12.38 -5.69 -10.87
N HIS A 12 11.87 -6.86 -10.46
CA HIS A 12 10.45 -7.21 -10.50
C HIS A 12 9.96 -7.55 -9.10
N SER A 13 8.93 -6.84 -8.64
CA SER A 13 8.31 -7.14 -7.35
C SER A 13 7.50 -8.44 -7.43
N LYS A 14 7.85 -9.41 -6.59
CA LYS A 14 7.10 -10.66 -6.45
C LYS A 14 5.66 -10.37 -5.99
N LEU A 15 5.50 -9.52 -4.97
CA LEU A 15 4.19 -9.14 -4.45
C LEU A 15 3.31 -8.48 -5.52
N PHE A 16 3.89 -7.64 -6.38
CA PHE A 16 3.13 -7.03 -7.48
C PHE A 16 2.61 -8.09 -8.45
N SER A 17 3.48 -9.01 -8.90
CA SER A 17 3.10 -10.08 -9.83
C SER A 17 2.04 -11.02 -9.27
N GLU A 18 2.06 -11.28 -7.95
CA GLU A 18 1.03 -12.08 -7.28
C GLU A 18 -0.33 -11.37 -7.24
N HIS A 19 -0.36 -10.05 -7.04
CA HIS A 19 -1.60 -9.28 -6.97
C HIS A 19 -2.15 -8.88 -8.35
N PHE A 20 -1.28 -8.73 -9.35
CA PHE A 20 -1.63 -8.29 -10.69
C PHE A 20 -0.89 -9.10 -11.78
N PRO A 21 -1.21 -10.40 -11.94
CA PRO A 21 -0.49 -11.27 -12.89
C PRO A 21 -0.54 -10.78 -14.34
N GLU A 22 -1.63 -10.09 -14.70
CA GLU A 22 -1.86 -9.57 -16.06
C GLU A 22 -1.28 -8.17 -16.30
N ARG A 23 -0.69 -7.52 -15.28
CA ARG A 23 -0.13 -6.17 -15.41
C ARG A 23 1.40 -6.22 -15.46
N LYS A 24 1.97 -5.45 -16.38
CA LYS A 24 3.40 -5.18 -16.39
C LYS A 24 3.76 -4.24 -15.23
N TYR A 25 4.64 -4.69 -14.36
CA TYR A 25 5.21 -3.86 -13.28
C TYR A 25 5.97 -2.67 -13.87
N GLN A 26 5.70 -1.47 -13.36
CA GLN A 26 6.26 -0.19 -13.82
C GLN A 26 7.14 0.48 -12.75
N SER A 27 7.74 -0.32 -11.86
CA SER A 27 8.52 0.17 -10.72
C SER A 27 7.67 0.97 -9.72
N GLU A 28 6.41 0.58 -9.54
CA GLU A 28 5.60 1.06 -8.43
C GLU A 28 6.29 0.74 -7.10
N LYS A 29 6.54 1.74 -6.26
CA LYS A 29 7.20 1.47 -4.98
C LYS A 29 6.24 0.96 -3.92
N TYR A 30 4.99 1.43 -3.94
CA TYR A 30 4.00 1.10 -2.93
C TYR A 30 2.73 0.50 -3.54
N LEU A 31 2.21 -0.52 -2.88
CA LEU A 31 0.92 -1.13 -3.15
C LEU A 31 0.00 -0.96 -1.94
N ILE A 32 -1.20 -0.44 -2.18
CA ILE A 32 -2.29 -0.41 -1.19
C ILE A 32 -3.39 -1.35 -1.69
N THR A 33 -3.78 -2.31 -0.87
CA THR A 33 -5.00 -3.10 -1.06
C THR A 33 -5.99 -2.74 0.03
N ALA A 34 -7.28 -2.64 -0.31
CA ALA A 34 -8.31 -2.20 0.62
C ALA A 34 -9.65 -2.88 0.34
N ASN A 35 -10.31 -3.32 1.40
CA ASN A 35 -11.70 -3.74 1.43
C ASN A 35 -12.34 -3.32 2.77
N SER A 36 -13.59 -3.71 3.03
CA SER A 36 -14.30 -3.33 4.26
C SER A 36 -13.66 -3.88 5.55
N ASN A 37 -12.91 -4.97 5.47
CA ASN A 37 -12.32 -5.65 6.62
C ASN A 37 -10.84 -5.32 6.82
N GLU A 38 -10.10 -4.99 5.76
CA GLU A 38 -8.67 -4.74 5.86
C GLU A 38 -8.15 -3.70 4.88
N VAL A 39 -7.08 -3.02 5.30
CA VAL A 39 -6.22 -2.20 4.44
C VAL A 39 -4.79 -2.67 4.66
N SER A 40 -4.07 -2.98 3.58
CA SER A 40 -2.66 -3.39 3.61
C SER A 40 -1.82 -2.48 2.72
N LEU A 41 -0.68 -2.03 3.24
CA LEU A 41 0.31 -1.22 2.55
C LEU A 41 1.63 -2.00 2.46
N TYR A 42 2.13 -2.19 1.25
CA TYR A 42 3.37 -2.89 0.97
C TYR A 42 4.41 -1.96 0.36
N ASN A 43 5.68 -2.14 0.74
CA ASN A 43 6.83 -1.67 -0.03
C ASN A 43 7.20 -2.78 -1.03
N LEU A 44 6.95 -2.52 -2.30
CA LEU A 44 7.15 -3.46 -3.40
C LEU A 44 8.62 -3.67 -3.74
N TYR A 45 9.53 -2.76 -3.35
CA TYR A 45 10.97 -2.93 -3.56
C TYR A 45 11.57 -3.90 -2.55
N SER A 46 11.15 -3.81 -1.28
CA SER A 46 11.58 -4.75 -0.24
C SER A 46 10.69 -6.00 -0.15
N ASN A 47 9.57 -6.04 -0.88
CA ASN A 47 8.49 -7.03 -0.75
C ASN A 47 7.97 -7.20 0.70
N ASN A 48 7.92 -6.11 1.46
CA ASN A 48 7.47 -6.14 2.86
C ASN A 48 6.11 -5.47 3.04
N LEU A 49 5.28 -6.04 3.92
CA LEU A 49 4.13 -5.35 4.48
C LEU A 49 4.64 -4.30 5.48
N ILE A 50 4.36 -3.02 5.22
CA ILE A 50 4.80 -1.90 6.05
C ILE A 50 3.65 -1.27 6.85
N GLY A 51 2.40 -1.59 6.51
CA GLY A 51 1.22 -1.13 7.25
C GLY A 51 0.04 -2.04 7.08
N LYS A 52 -0.71 -2.30 8.15
CA LYS A 52 -1.94 -3.09 8.09
C LYS A 52 -2.98 -2.66 9.10
N TYR A 53 -4.23 -2.64 8.66
CA TYR A 53 -5.41 -2.62 9.51
C TYR A 53 -6.24 -3.87 9.26
N VAL A 54 -6.71 -4.50 10.32
CA VAL A 54 -7.63 -5.66 10.25
C VAL A 54 -8.77 -5.45 11.25
N ALA A 55 -10.00 -5.49 10.76
CA ALA A 55 -11.21 -5.27 11.54
C ALA A 55 -11.33 -6.21 12.76
N SER A 56 -10.88 -7.46 12.63
CA SER A 56 -10.93 -8.46 13.71
C SER A 56 -9.98 -8.18 14.87
N PHE A 57 -9.05 -7.24 14.74
CA PHE A 57 -8.12 -6.85 15.81
C PHE A 57 -8.59 -5.65 16.63
N SER A 58 -9.74 -5.04 16.32
CA SER A 58 -10.36 -4.04 17.18
C SER A 58 -11.38 -4.68 18.13
N ILE A 59 -11.62 -4.04 19.28
CA ILE A 59 -12.63 -4.47 20.25
C ILE A 59 -13.61 -3.30 20.49
N PRO A 60 -14.88 -3.41 20.05
CA PRO A 60 -15.43 -4.50 19.21
C PRO A 60 -14.80 -4.50 17.80
N PRO A 61 -14.93 -5.61 17.03
CA PRO A 61 -14.51 -5.64 15.63
C PRO A 61 -15.18 -4.52 14.84
N LYS A 62 -14.37 -3.72 14.13
CA LYS A 62 -14.80 -2.50 13.46
C LYS A 62 -14.31 -2.53 12.02
N LEU A 63 -15.22 -2.32 11.08
CA LEU A 63 -14.86 -2.23 9.67
C LEU A 63 -14.01 -0.98 9.40
N VAL A 64 -13.25 -1.03 8.31
CA VAL A 64 -12.51 0.13 7.80
C VAL A 64 -13.50 1.27 7.54
N THR A 65 -13.19 2.47 8.05
CA THR A 65 -13.99 3.66 7.80
C THR A 65 -14.10 3.90 6.29
N ARG A 66 -15.31 4.17 5.78
CA ARG A 66 -15.56 4.50 4.37
C ARG A 66 -16.17 5.89 4.26
N GLN A 67 -15.62 6.76 3.41
CA GLN A 67 -16.11 8.09 3.12
C GLN A 67 -16.09 8.34 1.61
N ASN A 68 -17.21 8.79 1.02
CA ASN A 68 -17.31 9.14 -0.40
C ASN A 68 -16.70 8.09 -1.36
N ASP A 69 -17.00 6.81 -1.13
CA ASP A 69 -16.45 5.65 -1.86
C ASP A 69 -14.97 5.31 -1.64
N TYR A 70 -14.28 6.03 -0.76
CA TYR A 70 -12.91 5.73 -0.37
C TYR A 70 -12.85 5.07 1.00
N TYR A 71 -11.85 4.19 1.18
CA TYR A 71 -11.49 3.64 2.48
C TYR A 71 -10.47 4.57 3.16
N GLU A 72 -10.69 4.84 4.44
CA GLU A 72 -9.82 5.69 5.26
C GLU A 72 -8.93 4.83 6.17
N PHE A 73 -7.63 5.11 6.14
CA PHE A 73 -6.64 4.44 6.96
C PHE A 73 -5.52 5.42 7.32
N SER A 74 -5.01 5.31 8.54
CA SER A 74 -3.91 6.14 9.04
C SER A 74 -2.71 5.28 9.41
N ILE A 75 -1.52 5.74 9.03
CA ILE A 75 -0.27 5.05 9.30
C ILE A 75 0.81 6.07 9.67
N ARG A 76 1.80 5.64 10.45
CA ARG A 76 2.94 6.50 10.77
C ARG A 76 3.76 6.79 9.52
N LYS A 77 4.12 8.06 9.34
CA LYS A 77 4.86 8.55 8.17
C LYS A 77 6.27 7.97 8.03
N ASP A 78 6.87 7.53 9.13
CA ASP A 78 8.22 6.98 9.21
C ASP A 78 8.34 5.56 8.62
N LEU A 79 7.22 4.95 8.24
CA LEU A 79 7.19 3.67 7.54
C LEU A 79 7.40 3.81 6.03
N PHE A 80 7.40 5.04 5.51
CA PHE A 80 7.79 5.36 4.14
C PHE A 80 9.27 5.75 4.09
N ASP A 81 9.94 5.41 3.00
CA ASP A 81 11.35 5.79 2.86
C ASP A 81 11.48 7.24 2.37
N GLU A 82 10.45 7.81 1.74
CA GLU A 82 10.43 9.20 1.28
C GLU A 82 9.82 10.18 2.29
N ASP A 83 10.21 11.45 2.16
CA ASP A 83 9.46 12.54 2.75
C ASP A 83 8.16 12.78 1.96
N LEU A 84 7.05 12.32 2.53
CA LEU A 84 5.72 12.43 1.93
C LEU A 84 5.17 13.87 1.86
N LYS A 85 5.87 14.88 2.39
CA LYS A 85 5.41 16.29 2.38
C LYS A 85 5.04 16.83 0.99
N ASN A 86 5.60 16.25 -0.08
CA ASN A 86 5.41 16.72 -1.45
C ASN A 86 4.56 15.77 -2.32
N VAL A 87 3.92 14.76 -1.74
CA VAL A 87 3.03 13.87 -2.49
C VAL A 87 1.71 14.58 -2.74
N LYS A 88 1.43 14.89 -4.00
CA LYS A 88 0.11 15.35 -4.45
C LYS A 88 -0.79 14.13 -4.63
N PHE A 89 -1.90 14.10 -3.91
CA PHE A 89 -2.96 13.09 -4.04
C PHE A 89 -4.00 13.57 -5.06
#